data_AF-A0A1G5FVH5-F1
#
_entry.id   AF-A0A1G5FVH5-F1
#
_cell.length_a   1.000
_cell.length_b   1.000
_cell.length_c   1.000
_cell.angle_alpha   90.00
_cell.angle_beta   90.00
_cell.angle_gamma   90.00
#
_symmetry.space_group_name_H-M   'P 1'
#
loop_
_entity.id
_entity.type
_entity.pdbx_description
1 polymer ?
#
loop_
_entity_poly.entity_id
_entity_poly.type
_entity_poly.pdbx_seq_one_letter_code
_entity_poly.pdbx_strand_id
1 'polypeptide(L)'
;MLQTMEISLTPFDAARIVLDHVQSSGMTVECVGQHATATDAGHQSALLIFEKYYMRTSSRASLTVLLENLAGPSKVVFRGSGGGEGALFRFDWGASADFAATVVDALQPYATA
;
A
#
# COMPACT_ATOMS: atom_id res chain seq x y z
N MET A 1 8.52 5.78 -9.09
CA MET A 1 8.15 6.97 -8.31
C MET A 1 7.20 6.53 -7.18
N LEU A 2 7.08 7.27 -6.08
CA LEU A 2 6.00 7.00 -5.11
C LEU A 2 4.67 7.42 -5.73
N GLN A 3 3.60 6.68 -5.46
CA GLN A 3 2.23 7.02 -5.85
C GLN A 3 1.54 7.70 -4.67
N THR A 4 0.66 8.64 -4.95
CA THR A 4 -0.06 9.40 -3.92
C THR A 4 -1.53 9.59 -4.29
N MET A 5 -2.41 9.57 -3.29
CA MET A 5 -3.80 10.01 -3.40
C MET A 5 -4.24 10.73 -2.13
N GLU A 6 -5.13 11.70 -2.26
CA GLU A 6 -5.84 12.30 -1.13
C GLU A 6 -7.18 11.60 -0.94
N ILE A 7 -7.62 11.44 0.31
CA ILE A 7 -8.84 10.72 0.66
C ILE A 7 -9.64 11.46 1.73
N SER A 8 -10.94 11.19 1.77
CA SER A 8 -11.88 11.76 2.75
C SER A 8 -11.89 11.06 4.12
N LEU A 9 -11.26 9.89 4.23
CA LEU A 9 -11.22 9.09 5.46
C LEU A 9 -10.11 9.54 6.41
N THR A 10 -10.21 9.17 7.69
CA THR A 10 -9.07 9.26 8.62
C THR A 10 -7.98 8.26 8.22
N PRO A 11 -6.69 8.52 8.52
CA PRO A 11 -5.61 7.57 8.24
C PRO A 11 -5.84 6.18 8.87
N PHE A 12 -6.44 6.10 10.07
CA PHE A 12 -6.73 4.82 10.71
C PHE A 12 -7.88 4.05 10.07
N ASP A 13 -8.97 4.73 9.68
CA ASP A 13 -10.07 4.08 8.96
C ASP A 13 -9.61 3.56 7.60
N ALA A 14 -8.82 4.37 6.89
CA ALA A 14 -8.23 3.98 5.62
C ALA A 14 -7.22 2.83 5.79
N ALA A 15 -6.43 2.81 6.86
CA ALA A 15 -5.49 1.72 7.13
C ALA A 15 -6.21 0.38 7.32
N ARG A 16 -7.34 0.39 8.04
CA ARG A 16 -8.17 -0.82 8.19
C ARG A 16 -8.72 -1.31 6.85
N ILE A 17 -9.26 -0.40 6.04
CA ILE A 17 -9.78 -0.76 4.70
C ILE A 17 -8.68 -1.33 3.81
N VAL A 18 -7.50 -0.68 3.78
CA VAL A 18 -6.35 -1.17 3.02
C VAL A 18 -5.90 -2.53 3.53
N LEU A 19 -5.78 -2.72 4.84
CA LEU A 19 -5.39 -4.00 5.43
C LEU A 19 -6.33 -5.13 4.99
N ASP A 20 -7.64 -4.95 5.20
CA ASP A 20 -8.64 -5.97 4.88
C ASP A 20 -8.66 -6.25 3.36
N HIS A 21 -8.71 -5.21 2.54
CA HIS A 21 -8.80 -5.34 1.09
C HIS A 21 -7.53 -5.99 0.50
N VAL A 22 -6.35 -5.50 0.87
CA VAL A 22 -5.07 -6.00 0.32
C VAL A 22 -4.83 -7.44 0.75
N GLN A 23 -5.07 -7.81 2.01
CA GLN A 23 -4.93 -9.21 2.44
C GLN A 23 -5.90 -10.15 1.72
N SER A 24 -7.10 -9.66 1.38
CA SER A 24 -8.07 -10.45 0.60
C SER A 24 -7.78 -10.54 -0.90
N SER A 25 -6.84 -9.72 -1.42
CA SER A 25 -6.57 -9.59 -2.86
C SER A 25 -5.80 -10.78 -3.48
N GLY A 26 -5.28 -11.71 -2.67
CA GLY A 26 -4.64 -12.91 -3.18
C GLY A 26 -4.19 -13.88 -2.10
N MET A 27 -4.09 -15.17 -2.47
CA MET A 27 -3.79 -16.27 -1.53
C MET A 27 -2.44 -16.15 -0.81
N THR A 28 -1.45 -15.53 -1.43
CA THR A 28 -0.08 -15.41 -0.91
C THR A 28 0.21 -14.03 -0.32
N VAL A 29 -0.82 -13.20 -0.15
CA VAL A 29 -0.67 -11.85 0.38
C VAL A 29 -0.61 -11.89 1.90
N GLU A 30 0.44 -11.33 2.46
CA GLU A 30 0.65 -11.26 3.91
C GLU A 30 1.02 -9.83 4.31
N CYS A 31 0.47 -9.36 5.43
CA CYS A 31 0.95 -8.14 6.06
C CYS A 31 2.14 -8.49 6.95
N VAL A 32 3.33 -8.06 6.55
CA VAL A 32 4.61 -8.40 7.21
C VAL A 32 5.10 -7.30 8.15
N GLY A 33 4.45 -6.13 8.14
CA GLY A 33 4.77 -5.03 9.03
C GLY A 33 3.62 -4.04 9.14
N GLN A 34 3.37 -3.58 10.37
CA GLN A 34 2.39 -2.55 10.67
C GLN A 34 2.94 -1.61 11.74
N HIS A 35 2.66 -0.32 11.61
CA HIS A 35 2.90 0.65 12.66
C HIS A 35 1.82 1.72 12.60
N ALA A 36 1.30 2.14 13.75
CA ALA A 36 0.33 3.22 13.83
C ALA A 36 0.68 4.13 15.00
N THR A 37 0.55 5.43 14.78
CA THR A 37 0.77 6.46 15.79
C THR A 37 -0.24 7.59 15.63
N ALA A 38 -0.58 8.23 16.74
CA ALA A 38 -1.42 9.41 16.77
C ALA A 38 -0.83 10.43 17.74
N THR A 39 -1.11 11.71 17.50
CA THR A 39 -0.80 12.81 18.42
C THR A 39 -2.06 13.23 19.17
N ASP A 40 -1.88 13.88 20.31
CA ASP A 40 -3.00 14.45 21.09
C ASP A 40 -3.78 15.53 20.30
N ALA A 41 -3.16 16.12 19.27
CA ALA A 41 -3.78 17.07 18.36
C ALA A 41 -4.65 16.42 17.26
N GLY A 42 -4.77 15.08 17.25
CA GLY A 42 -5.60 14.34 16.29
C GLY A 42 -4.93 14.00 14.97
N HIS A 43 -3.61 14.26 14.83
CA HIS A 43 -2.86 13.79 13.68
C HIS A 43 -2.58 12.29 13.82
N GLN A 44 -2.72 11.54 12.73
CA GLN A 44 -2.59 10.10 12.65
C GLN A 44 -1.60 9.75 11.53
N SER A 45 -0.85 8.68 11.76
CA SER A 45 0.00 8.07 10.75
C SER A 45 -0.04 6.55 10.91
N ALA A 46 -0.21 5.84 9.79
CA ALA A 46 -0.21 4.39 9.73
C ALA A 46 0.68 3.92 8.57
N LEU A 47 1.57 2.96 8.85
CA LEU A 47 2.42 2.29 7.89
C LEU A 47 2.01 0.83 7.80
N LEU A 48 1.76 0.34 6.59
CA LEU A 48 1.49 -1.05 6.29
C LEU A 48 2.51 -1.55 5.26
N ILE A 49 3.06 -2.74 5.49
CA ILE A 49 3.96 -3.42 4.58
C ILE A 49 3.40 -4.80 4.29
N PHE A 50 3.19 -5.09 3.01
CA PHE A 50 2.70 -6.36 2.53
C PHE A 50 3.74 -7.04 1.66
N GLU A 51 3.64 -8.35 1.55
CA GLU A 51 4.33 -9.14 0.55
C GLU A 51 3.37 -10.07 -0.17
N LYS A 52 3.65 -10.35 -1.45
CA LYS A 52 2.90 -11.27 -2.29
C LYS A 52 3.87 -12.08 -3.14
N TYR A 53 3.68 -13.39 -3.19
CA TYR A 53 4.43 -14.27 -4.09
C TYR A 53 3.74 -14.37 -5.46
N TYR A 54 4.47 -14.05 -6.52
CA TYR A 54 4.01 -14.09 -7.91
C TYR A 54 4.53 -15.36 -8.60
N MET A 55 3.63 -16.32 -8.81
CA MET A 55 3.96 -17.64 -9.38
C MET A 55 4.59 -17.56 -10.78
N ARG A 56 4.09 -16.68 -11.66
CA ARG A 56 4.54 -16.58 -13.06
C ARG A 56 6.01 -16.16 -13.18
N THR A 57 6.48 -15.37 -12.23
CA THR A 57 7.85 -14.81 -12.23
C THR A 57 8.66 -15.37 -11.07
N SER A 58 8.19 -16.44 -10.42
CA SER A 58 8.77 -17.07 -9.22
C SER A 58 9.38 -16.09 -8.21
N SER A 59 8.76 -14.93 -8.03
CA SER A 59 9.35 -13.80 -7.30
C SER A 59 8.41 -13.28 -6.23
N ARG A 60 8.97 -12.49 -5.30
CA ARG A 60 8.20 -11.80 -4.26
C ARG A 60 8.21 -10.31 -4.54
N ALA A 61 7.05 -9.68 -4.46
CA ALA A 61 6.93 -8.22 -4.46
C ALA A 61 6.45 -7.77 -3.08
N SER A 62 6.90 -6.59 -2.67
CA SER A 62 6.43 -5.91 -1.48
C SER A 62 5.62 -4.68 -1.86
N LEU A 63 4.58 -4.40 -1.08
CA LEU A 63 3.77 -3.19 -1.17
C LEU A 63 3.91 -2.44 0.16
N THR A 64 4.34 -1.19 0.09
CA THR A 64 4.38 -0.29 1.25
C THR A 64 3.33 0.79 1.10
N VAL A 65 2.57 1.03 2.17
CA VAL A 65 1.49 2.04 2.22
C VAL A 65 1.68 2.88 3.48
N LEU A 66 1.81 4.18 3.32
CA LEU A 66 1.80 5.18 4.38
C LEU A 66 0.50 5.98 4.25
N LEU A 67 -0.27 6.04 5.34
CA LEU A 67 -1.48 6.85 5.46
C LEU A 67 -1.26 7.89 6.53
N GLU A 68 -1.45 9.17 6.24
CA GLU A 68 -1.14 10.24 7.19
C GLU A 68 -1.94 11.52 6.93
N ASN A 69 -2.17 12.31 7.98
CA ASN A 69 -2.80 13.64 7.90
C ASN A 69 -1.96 14.69 8.65
N LEU A 70 -0.63 14.55 8.65
CA LEU A 70 0.29 15.43 9.37
C LEU A 70 0.35 16.82 8.75
N ALA A 71 0.15 16.92 7.43
CA ALA A 71 0.31 18.16 6.66
C ALA A 71 -1.00 18.73 6.06
N GLY A 72 -2.18 18.24 6.48
CA GLY A 72 -3.47 18.71 5.98
C GLY A 72 -4.47 17.57 5.76
N PRO A 73 -5.10 17.46 4.58
CA PRO A 73 -5.98 16.35 4.25
C PRO A 73 -5.30 14.99 4.43
N SER A 74 -6.10 13.95 4.64
CA SER A 74 -5.58 12.59 4.69
C SER A 74 -4.99 12.21 3.33
N LYS A 75 -3.73 11.80 3.36
CA LYS A 75 -2.96 11.42 2.19
C LYS A 75 -2.48 9.99 2.33
N VAL A 76 -2.51 9.28 1.22
CA VAL A 76 -1.94 7.93 1.09
C VAL A 76 -0.78 8.00 0.14
N VAL A 77 0.38 7.55 0.60
CA VAL A 77 1.61 7.39 -0.18
C VAL A 77 1.94 5.92 -0.25
N PHE A 78 2.02 5.35 -1.43
CA PHE A 78 2.20 3.92 -1.58
C PHE A 78 3.08 3.55 -2.76
N ARG A 79 3.65 2.36 -2.70
CA ARG A 79 4.47 1.82 -3.78
C ARG A 79 4.65 0.32 -3.67
N GLY A 80 4.46 -0.36 -4.79
CA GLY A 80 4.98 -1.70 -5.00
C GLY A 80 6.48 -1.69 -5.34
N SER A 81 7.20 -2.73 -4.93
CA SER A 81 8.60 -2.97 -5.25
C SER A 81 8.92 -4.46 -5.32
N GLY A 82 10.02 -4.83 -5.99
CA GLY A 82 10.37 -6.24 -6.20
C GLY A 82 9.62 -6.86 -7.38
N GLY A 83 9.53 -8.20 -7.43
CA GLY A 83 8.78 -8.91 -8.48
C GLY A 83 9.56 -9.29 -9.76
N GLY A 84 10.86 -8.96 -9.85
CA GLY A 84 11.74 -9.35 -10.96
C GLY A 84 12.85 -10.33 -10.51
N GLU A 85 13.30 -11.18 -11.43
CA GLU A 85 14.29 -12.26 -11.14
C GLU A 85 15.76 -11.89 -11.43
N GLY A 86 16.04 -10.72 -12.01
CA GLY A 86 17.39 -10.34 -12.46
C GLY A 86 18.18 -9.44 -11.50
N ALA A 87 19.47 -9.75 -11.29
CA ALA A 87 20.41 -8.91 -10.52
C ALA A 87 20.79 -7.59 -11.24
N LEU A 88 20.76 -7.57 -12.58
CA LEU A 88 21.13 -6.42 -13.42
C LEU A 88 19.94 -5.77 -14.13
N PHE A 89 18.88 -6.52 -14.43
CA PHE A 89 17.65 -6.02 -15.05
C PHE A 89 16.44 -6.35 -14.17
N ARG A 90 15.86 -5.30 -13.56
CA ARG A 90 14.70 -5.39 -12.66
C ARG A 90 13.39 -5.36 -13.45
N PHE A 91 13.23 -6.29 -14.39
CA PHE A 91 11.97 -6.42 -15.10
C PHE A 91 11.01 -7.29 -14.28
N ASP A 92 10.02 -6.65 -13.65
CA ASP A 92 9.08 -7.28 -12.72
C ASP A 92 7.76 -7.71 -13.39
N TRP A 93 7.68 -7.57 -14.71
CA TRP A 93 6.49 -7.86 -15.51
C TRP A 93 5.22 -7.16 -14.99
N GLY A 94 5.37 -6.00 -14.34
CA GLY A 94 4.26 -5.24 -13.77
C GLY A 94 3.78 -5.74 -12.41
N ALA A 95 4.43 -6.72 -11.78
CA ALA A 95 4.02 -7.24 -10.47
C ALA A 95 3.97 -6.16 -9.39
N SER A 96 4.91 -5.21 -9.39
CA SER A 96 4.88 -4.10 -8.44
C SER A 96 3.73 -3.12 -8.70
N ALA A 97 3.44 -2.84 -9.97
CA ALA A 97 2.36 -1.94 -10.37
C ALA A 97 0.98 -2.57 -10.09
N ASP A 98 0.80 -3.86 -10.40
CA ASP A 98 -0.37 -4.67 -10.05
C ASP A 98 -0.62 -4.64 -8.55
N PHE A 99 0.42 -4.84 -7.74
CA PHE A 99 0.25 -4.81 -6.29
C PHE A 99 -0.16 -3.42 -5.80
N ALA A 100 0.45 -2.37 -6.32
CA ALA A 100 0.10 -1.00 -5.94
C ALA A 100 -1.34 -0.62 -6.34
N ALA A 101 -1.85 -1.17 -7.45
CA ALA A 101 -3.24 -0.97 -7.87
C ALA A 101 -4.26 -1.44 -6.84
N THR A 102 -3.95 -2.48 -6.04
CA THR A 102 -4.85 -2.95 -4.97
C THR A 102 -5.13 -1.90 -3.89
N VAL A 103 -4.22 -0.94 -3.67
CA VAL A 103 -4.45 0.22 -2.78
C VAL A 103 -5.43 1.20 -3.41
N VAL A 104 -5.30 1.42 -4.72
CA VAL A 104 -6.21 2.28 -5.48
C VAL A 104 -7.61 1.67 -5.45
N ASP A 105 -7.75 0.38 -5.74
CA ASP A 105 -9.05 -0.32 -5.72
C ASP A 105 -9.73 -0.23 -4.36
N ALA A 106 -8.95 -0.32 -3.26
CA ALA A 106 -9.46 -0.21 -1.90
C ALA A 106 -9.97 1.21 -1.56
N LEU A 107 -9.32 2.26 -2.08
CA LEU A 107 -9.51 3.63 -1.61
C LEU A 107 -10.14 4.59 -2.63
N GLN A 108 -10.26 4.18 -3.89
CA GLN A 108 -10.88 4.97 -4.97
C GLN A 108 -12.27 5.51 -4.59
N PRO A 109 -13.15 4.78 -3.87
CA PRO A 109 -14.46 5.32 -3.45
C PRO A 109 -14.37 6.53 -2.51
N TYR A 110 -13.21 6.77 -1.90
CA TYR A 110 -12.98 7.83 -0.91
C TYR A 110 -12.05 8.94 -1.41
N ALA A 111 -11.55 8.83 -2.65
CA ALA A 111 -10.61 9.76 -3.22
C ALA A 111 -11.18 11.19 -3.28
N THR A 112 -10.37 12.15 -2.87
CA THR A 112 -10.62 13.59 -3.05
C THR A 112 -9.75 14.10 -4.19
N ALA A 113 -10.25 15.10 -4.92
CA ALA A 113 -9.73 15.59 -6.21
C ALA A 113 -8.20 15.72 -6.31
#